data_AF-A0A258KND0-F1
#
_entry.id   AF-A0A258KND0-F1
#
_cell.length_a   1.000
_cell.length_b   1.000
_cell.length_c   1.000
_cell.angle_alpha   90.00
_cell.angle_beta   90.00
_cell.angle_gamma   90.00
#
_symmetry.space_group_name_H-M   'P 1'
#
loop_
_entity.id
_entity.type
_entity.pdbx_description
1 polymer ?
#
loop_
_entity_poly.entity_id
_entity_poly.type
_entity_poly.pdbx_seq_one_letter_code
_entity_poly.pdbx_strand_id
1 'polypeptide(L)'
;MGKPFKKELEKVRDTLDWALDQPADEVHDEILHNSKKPLFVVGSGGSLSACSYAVQLYQQHGTMAKSVTPLELFYSRSTLRQSNILFISASGKNTDILFGYKTAIGYEPNKVYSLCMKKNSPLAKLASESSITKSFDYNIPSGKDGFLATNSLVAFFGILYKIFNPEVNTTNKLTEDTIFLNDLQLFISRISPDFTFTTLYGGWGQPIAVDIESKLAEAALADVLISDYRNFGHGRHHWFDKRKSNSAIIALITPDEEKLAEKTLALLPSDIPILRIKTNFTDAFASIDLLVKSFYLISELGNIQNIDPGRPGVPAFGSKLYNLKYSSLYDLNDRISDNEKIAIVRKTDSPTYHQLSDDERKYWSEAHKSFKKQLKAARFGTIVFDYDGTLCSAKNRFNGVDKEVAASLIDILEKGIVIGIATGRGKSVRKDLQKAIPEQYWSRIIIGYYNCSDIGF
;
A
#
# COMPACT_ATOMS: atom_id res chain seq x y z
N MET A 1 -1.17 -27.16 6.61
CA MET A 1 -1.58 -27.16 5.18
C MET A 1 -2.49 -25.96 4.94
N GLY A 2 -2.46 -25.35 3.75
CA GLY A 2 -3.35 -24.24 3.38
C GLY A 2 -4.82 -24.66 3.40
N LYS A 3 -5.77 -23.75 3.14
CA LYS A 3 -7.17 -24.10 2.92
C LYS A 3 -7.41 -24.42 1.43
N PRO A 4 -8.33 -25.34 1.09
CA PRO A 4 -8.63 -25.64 -0.31
C PRO A 4 -9.23 -24.44 -1.03
N PHE A 5 -8.83 -24.19 -2.27
CA PHE A 5 -9.26 -23.01 -3.03
C PHE A 5 -10.79 -22.95 -3.16
N LYS A 6 -11.42 -24.06 -3.52
CA LYS A 6 -12.89 -24.14 -3.70
C LYS A 6 -13.67 -23.77 -2.44
N LYS A 7 -13.16 -24.13 -1.26
CA LYS A 7 -13.77 -23.77 0.03
C LYS A 7 -13.61 -22.29 0.36
N GLU A 8 -12.59 -21.62 -0.18
CA GLU A 8 -12.46 -20.18 -0.03
C GLU A 8 -13.51 -19.43 -0.85
N LEU A 9 -13.88 -19.95 -2.03
CA LEU A 9 -14.88 -19.32 -2.92
C LEU A 9 -16.27 -19.23 -2.27
N GLU A 10 -16.62 -20.20 -1.42
CA GLU A 10 -17.87 -20.20 -0.64
C GLU A 10 -18.01 -18.96 0.26
N LYS A 11 -16.90 -18.33 0.66
CA LYS A 11 -16.87 -17.16 1.57
C LYS A 11 -16.66 -15.83 0.88
N VAL A 12 -16.47 -15.82 -0.44
CA VAL A 12 -16.12 -14.61 -1.19
C VAL A 12 -17.21 -13.55 -1.07
N ARG A 13 -18.48 -13.95 -1.17
CA ARG A 13 -19.61 -13.04 -1.03
C ARG A 13 -19.68 -12.43 0.37
N ASP A 14 -19.67 -13.27 1.41
CA ASP A 14 -19.68 -12.82 2.81
C ASP A 14 -18.51 -11.88 3.12
N THR A 15 -17.34 -12.16 2.54
CA THR A 15 -16.15 -11.34 2.70
C THR A 15 -16.28 -9.99 2.01
N LEU A 16 -16.88 -9.94 0.81
CA LEU A 16 -17.13 -8.68 0.12
C LEU A 16 -18.16 -7.83 0.88
N ASP A 17 -19.27 -8.43 1.30
CA ASP A 17 -20.30 -7.73 2.07
C ASP A 17 -19.71 -7.15 3.35
N TRP A 18 -18.91 -7.94 4.07
CA TRP A 18 -18.15 -7.48 5.24
C TRP A 18 -17.21 -6.31 4.90
N ALA A 19 -16.48 -6.40 3.79
CA ALA A 19 -15.50 -5.38 3.39
C ALA A 19 -16.16 -4.03 3.04
N LEU A 20 -17.33 -4.07 2.40
CA LEU A 20 -18.11 -2.88 2.04
C LEU A 20 -18.81 -2.22 3.24
N ASP A 21 -19.01 -2.98 4.32
CA ASP A 21 -19.57 -2.50 5.60
C ASP A 21 -18.50 -1.91 6.54
N GLN A 22 -17.21 -2.03 6.21
CA GLN A 22 -16.16 -1.52 7.07
C GLN A 22 -16.12 0.02 7.10
N PRO A 23 -15.83 0.63 8.27
CA PRO A 23 -15.62 2.07 8.35
C PRO A 23 -14.40 2.45 7.50
N ALA A 24 -14.61 3.42 6.61
CA ALA A 24 -13.61 3.85 5.64
C ALA A 24 -13.37 5.38 5.65
N ASP A 25 -14.19 6.16 6.36
CA ASP A 25 -14.18 7.63 6.31
C ASP A 25 -12.82 8.22 6.74
N GLU A 26 -12.25 7.72 7.84
CA GLU A 26 -10.93 8.19 8.29
C GLU A 26 -9.82 7.89 7.26
N VAL A 27 -9.95 6.80 6.51
CA VAL A 27 -8.99 6.40 5.49
C VAL A 27 -9.17 7.23 4.22
N HIS A 28 -10.43 7.42 3.81
CA HIS A 28 -10.85 8.27 2.71
C HIS A 28 -10.31 9.69 2.90
N ASP A 29 -10.62 10.31 4.03
CA ASP A 29 -10.21 11.67 4.35
C ASP A 29 -8.69 11.79 4.33
N GLU A 30 -7.97 10.86 4.94
CA GLU A 30 -6.51 10.92 5.02
C GLU A 30 -5.85 10.79 3.64
N ILE A 31 -6.29 9.81 2.83
CA ILE A 31 -5.72 9.56 1.50
C ILE A 31 -6.07 10.70 0.54
N LEU A 32 -7.33 11.15 0.54
CA LEU A 32 -7.78 12.21 -0.37
C LEU A 32 -7.32 13.61 0.05
N HIS A 33 -7.14 13.88 1.36
CA HIS A 33 -6.52 15.14 1.80
C HIS A 33 -5.11 15.30 1.25
N ASN A 34 -4.39 14.19 1.09
CA ASN A 34 -3.05 14.15 0.52
C ASN A 34 -3.06 13.83 -0.99
N SER A 35 -4.22 13.89 -1.66
CA SER A 35 -4.39 13.50 -3.08
C SER A 35 -3.53 14.28 -4.06
N LYS A 36 -2.98 15.44 -3.70
CA LYS A 36 -2.16 16.28 -4.59
C LYS A 36 -0.71 15.80 -4.75
N LYS A 37 -0.29 14.74 -4.05
CA LYS A 37 1.07 14.18 -4.12
C LYS A 37 1.04 12.82 -4.82
N PRO A 38 2.08 12.46 -5.60
CA PRO A 38 2.15 11.13 -6.21
C PRO A 38 2.02 10.01 -5.17
N LEU A 39 1.38 8.90 -5.53
CA LEU A 39 1.20 7.76 -4.64
C LEU A 39 1.95 6.51 -5.14
N PHE A 40 2.85 5.99 -4.32
CA PHE A 40 3.38 4.63 -4.49
C PHE A 40 2.51 3.64 -3.72
N VAL A 41 1.96 2.62 -4.39
CA VAL A 41 1.22 1.55 -3.72
C VAL A 41 2.07 0.28 -3.73
N VAL A 42 2.43 -0.21 -2.55
CA VAL A 42 3.48 -1.21 -2.36
C VAL A 42 2.90 -2.54 -1.91
N GLY A 43 3.22 -3.60 -2.65
CA GLY A 43 2.80 -4.97 -2.35
C GLY A 43 3.59 -6.00 -3.16
N SER A 44 3.44 -7.27 -2.82
CA SER A 44 4.15 -8.37 -3.50
C SER A 44 3.19 -9.52 -3.82
N GLY A 45 3.51 -10.30 -4.85
CA GLY A 45 2.70 -11.44 -5.29
C GLY A 45 1.25 -11.06 -5.54
N GLY A 46 0.32 -11.91 -5.13
CA GLY A 46 -1.12 -11.64 -5.27
C GLY A 46 -1.65 -10.34 -4.63
N SER A 47 -0.92 -9.67 -3.73
CA SER A 47 -1.34 -8.33 -3.23
C SER A 47 -1.06 -7.21 -4.25
N LEU A 48 -0.21 -7.44 -5.25
CA LEU A 48 0.12 -6.46 -6.28
C LEU A 48 -1.08 -6.10 -7.17
N SER A 49 -2.02 -7.03 -7.36
CA SER A 49 -3.29 -6.73 -8.05
C SER A 49 -4.16 -5.75 -7.27
N ALA A 50 -4.24 -5.87 -5.93
CA ALA A 50 -4.87 -4.86 -5.08
C ALA A 50 -4.14 -3.51 -5.14
N CYS A 51 -2.80 -3.53 -5.24
CA CYS A 51 -2.03 -2.30 -5.47
C CYS A 51 -2.38 -1.66 -6.82
N SER A 52 -2.49 -2.46 -7.89
CA SER A 52 -2.91 -1.98 -9.21
C SER A 52 -4.32 -1.40 -9.19
N TYR A 53 -5.23 -1.98 -8.41
CA TYR A 53 -6.58 -1.47 -8.24
C TYR A 53 -6.61 -0.14 -7.49
N ALA A 54 -5.88 -0.04 -6.36
CA ALA A 54 -5.74 1.21 -5.61
C ALA A 54 -5.15 2.35 -6.46
N VAL A 55 -4.19 2.04 -7.34
CA VAL A 55 -3.62 3.00 -8.30
C VAL A 55 -4.69 3.57 -9.22
N GLN A 56 -5.50 2.71 -9.84
CA GLN A 56 -6.57 3.19 -10.74
C GLN A 56 -7.60 4.04 -10.00
N LEU A 57 -8.04 3.60 -8.81
CA LEU A 57 -8.94 4.37 -7.95
C LEU A 57 -8.38 5.75 -7.64
N TYR A 58 -7.12 5.84 -7.23
CA TYR A 58 -6.47 7.12 -6.92
C TYR A 58 -6.32 8.02 -8.15
N GLN A 59 -6.01 7.44 -9.31
CA GLN A 59 -5.84 8.19 -10.57
C GLN A 59 -7.14 8.83 -11.08
N GLN A 60 -8.32 8.30 -10.70
CA GLN A 60 -9.60 8.96 -10.99
C GLN A 60 -9.70 10.35 -10.35
N HIS A 61 -8.89 10.65 -9.34
CA HIS A 61 -8.80 11.96 -8.70
C HIS A 61 -7.72 12.88 -9.31
N GLY A 62 -7.13 12.51 -10.44
CA GLY A 62 -6.25 13.39 -11.24
C GLY A 62 -4.78 13.41 -10.82
N THR A 63 -4.33 12.49 -9.97
CA THR A 63 -2.93 12.43 -9.52
C THR A 63 -2.26 11.12 -9.91
N MET A 64 -0.96 11.19 -10.23
CA MET A 64 -0.17 10.03 -10.59
C MET A 64 -0.05 9.04 -9.41
N ALA A 65 -0.28 7.77 -9.70
CA ALA A 65 0.02 6.68 -8.78
C ALA A 65 0.74 5.55 -9.53
N LYS A 66 1.50 4.74 -8.80
CA LYS A 66 2.20 3.58 -9.34
C LYS A 66 2.21 2.44 -8.33
N SER A 67 1.85 1.24 -8.79
CA SER A 67 2.01 0.01 -8.02
C SER A 67 3.45 -0.47 -8.18
N VAL A 68 4.08 -0.83 -7.08
CA VAL A 68 5.48 -1.28 -7.05
C VAL A 68 5.66 -2.40 -6.05
N THR A 69 6.62 -3.28 -6.33
CA THR A 69 7.15 -4.20 -5.32
C THR A 69 8.02 -3.45 -4.31
N PRO A 70 8.26 -4.00 -3.11
CA PRO A 70 9.19 -3.39 -2.15
C PRO A 70 10.60 -3.18 -2.71
N LEU A 71 11.05 -4.03 -3.63
CA LEU A 71 12.35 -3.88 -4.28
C LEU A 71 12.35 -2.73 -5.30
N GLU A 72 11.31 -2.60 -6.11
CA GLU A 72 11.16 -1.46 -7.03
C GLU A 72 11.02 -0.14 -6.29
N LEU A 73 10.37 -0.13 -5.11
CA LEU A 73 10.31 1.03 -4.23
C LEU A 73 11.72 1.47 -3.81
N PHE A 74 12.59 0.51 -3.42
CA PHE A 74 13.98 0.80 -3.11
C PHE A 74 14.73 1.41 -4.30
N TYR A 75 14.53 0.89 -5.52
CA TYR A 75 15.13 1.50 -6.71
C TYR A 75 14.54 2.87 -7.06
N SER A 76 13.33 3.17 -6.59
CA SER A 76 12.66 4.47 -6.74
C SER A 76 12.88 5.42 -5.55
N ARG A 77 13.81 5.10 -4.62
CA ARG A 77 13.97 5.81 -3.35
C ARG A 77 14.18 7.33 -3.46
N SER A 78 14.80 7.79 -4.56
CA SER A 78 15.04 9.22 -4.81
C SER A 78 13.77 10.04 -5.03
N THR A 79 12.62 9.42 -5.30
CA THR A 79 11.34 10.13 -5.52
C THR A 79 10.43 10.11 -4.30
N LEU A 80 10.83 9.48 -3.18
CA LEU A 80 9.93 9.21 -2.06
C LEU A 80 9.60 10.46 -1.22
N ARG A 81 10.56 11.36 -1.00
CA ARG A 81 10.41 12.54 -0.11
C ARG A 81 9.19 13.41 -0.40
N GLN A 82 8.74 13.48 -1.65
CA GLN A 82 7.59 14.28 -2.10
C GLN A 82 6.38 13.42 -2.49
N SER A 83 6.35 12.15 -2.08
CA SER A 83 5.30 11.20 -2.44
C SER A 83 4.56 10.71 -1.20
N ASN A 84 3.33 10.25 -1.41
CA ASN A 84 2.63 9.38 -0.47
C ASN A 84 2.99 7.93 -0.77
N ILE A 85 2.89 7.07 0.25
CA ILE A 85 3.15 5.64 0.10
C ILE A 85 2.05 4.86 0.81
N LEU A 86 1.44 3.88 0.15
CA LEU A 86 0.45 2.97 0.72
C LEU A 86 0.96 1.53 0.63
N PHE A 87 1.24 0.91 1.77
CA PHE A 87 1.62 -0.50 1.85
C PHE A 87 0.39 -1.39 2.02
N ILE A 88 0.22 -2.38 1.16
CA ILE A 88 -0.88 -3.36 1.23
C ILE A 88 -0.30 -4.72 1.60
N SER A 89 -0.76 -5.32 2.71
CA SER A 89 -0.30 -6.63 3.14
C SER A 89 -1.34 -7.37 3.97
N ALA A 90 -1.72 -8.60 3.57
CA ALA A 90 -2.71 -9.38 4.29
C ALA A 90 -2.34 -9.60 5.78
N SER A 91 -1.05 -9.81 6.08
CA SER A 91 -0.59 -10.14 7.45
C SER A 91 0.42 -9.15 8.05
N GLY A 92 0.93 -8.20 7.26
CA GLY A 92 1.88 -7.18 7.71
C GLY A 92 3.19 -7.73 8.31
N LYS A 93 3.59 -8.97 7.96
CA LYS A 93 4.78 -9.63 8.53
C LYS A 93 5.81 -10.11 7.50
N ASN A 94 5.52 -9.95 6.21
CA ASN A 94 6.45 -10.36 5.16
C ASN A 94 7.73 -9.51 5.25
N THR A 95 8.89 -10.12 5.02
CA THR A 95 10.19 -9.43 5.17
C THR A 95 10.37 -8.32 4.16
N ASP A 96 9.85 -8.48 2.94
CA ASP A 96 9.97 -7.49 1.86
C ASP A 96 9.13 -6.27 2.16
N ILE A 97 7.88 -6.44 2.61
CA ILE A 97 7.04 -5.30 2.96
C ILE A 97 7.63 -4.51 4.13
N LEU A 98 8.23 -5.18 5.13
CA LEU A 98 8.91 -4.53 6.25
C LEU A 98 10.18 -3.80 5.79
N PHE A 99 10.94 -4.38 4.86
CA PHE A 99 12.10 -3.74 4.25
C PHE A 99 11.70 -2.49 3.45
N GLY A 100 10.68 -2.59 2.60
CA GLY A 100 10.14 -1.46 1.84
C GLY A 100 9.63 -0.36 2.77
N TYR A 101 8.96 -0.72 3.87
CA TYR A 101 8.47 0.24 4.87
C TYR A 101 9.61 1.02 5.53
N LYS A 102 10.63 0.32 6.04
CA LYS A 102 11.81 0.97 6.64
C LYS A 102 12.55 1.83 5.64
N THR A 103 12.68 1.36 4.40
CA THR A 103 13.26 2.13 3.30
C THR A 103 12.47 3.42 3.10
N ALA A 104 11.15 3.34 2.95
CA ALA A 104 10.28 4.50 2.79
C ALA A 104 10.50 5.54 3.90
N ILE A 105 10.43 5.13 5.17
CA ILE A 105 10.62 6.05 6.31
C ILE A 105 11.97 6.75 6.29
N GLY A 106 13.04 6.04 5.92
CA GLY A 106 14.38 6.63 5.80
C GLY A 106 14.51 7.75 4.77
N TYR A 107 13.57 7.85 3.81
CA TYR A 107 13.55 8.90 2.78
C TYR A 107 12.48 9.97 3.03
N GLU A 108 11.85 9.97 4.20
CA GLU A 108 10.95 11.02 4.70
C GLU A 108 9.86 11.46 3.69
N PRO A 109 9.03 10.53 3.21
CA PRO A 109 7.90 10.84 2.34
C PRO A 109 6.89 11.77 3.03
N ASN A 110 5.97 12.33 2.24
CA ASN A 110 4.90 13.17 2.77
C ASN A 110 4.05 12.42 3.80
N LYS A 111 3.57 11.22 3.42
CA LYS A 111 2.80 10.32 4.26
C LYS A 111 3.06 8.87 3.91
N VAL A 112 2.98 8.01 4.92
CA VAL A 112 3.04 6.55 4.76
C VAL A 112 1.83 5.90 5.40
N TYR A 113 1.13 5.07 4.63
CA TYR A 113 -0.04 4.34 5.07
C TYR A 113 0.24 2.84 5.03
N SER A 114 -0.36 2.08 5.93
CA SER A 114 -0.46 0.63 5.82
C SER A 114 -1.91 0.19 5.86
N LEU A 115 -2.27 -0.76 4.98
CA LEU A 115 -3.57 -1.41 4.94
C LEU A 115 -3.37 -2.92 5.13
N CYS A 116 -3.84 -3.46 6.26
CA CYS A 116 -3.72 -4.88 6.57
C CYS A 116 -5.05 -5.53 6.92
N MET A 117 -5.14 -6.85 6.68
CA MET A 117 -6.26 -7.70 7.11
C MET A 117 -6.00 -8.41 8.45
N LYS A 118 -5.03 -7.89 9.21
CA LYS A 118 -4.71 -8.34 10.56
C LYS A 118 -4.27 -7.18 11.44
N LYS A 119 -4.99 -6.96 12.54
CA LYS A 119 -4.60 -6.00 13.60
C LYS A 119 -3.33 -6.43 14.33
N ASN A 120 -2.62 -5.45 14.90
CA ASN A 120 -1.38 -5.65 15.68
C ASN A 120 -0.28 -6.39 14.90
N SER A 121 -0.21 -6.15 13.58
CA SER A 121 0.82 -6.73 12.72
C SER A 121 2.19 -6.10 13.00
N PRO A 122 3.31 -6.77 12.63
CA PRO A 122 4.64 -6.14 12.69
C PRO A 122 4.70 -4.81 11.93
N LEU A 123 4.00 -4.70 10.80
CA LEU A 123 3.88 -3.45 10.04
C LEU A 123 3.16 -2.36 10.84
N ALA A 124 2.07 -2.70 11.52
CA ALA A 124 1.34 -1.76 12.38
C ALA A 124 2.20 -1.25 13.56
N LYS A 125 3.07 -2.10 14.11
CA LYS A 125 4.04 -1.69 15.13
C LYS A 125 5.05 -0.68 14.57
N LEU A 126 5.63 -0.95 13.41
CA LEU A 126 6.53 0.01 12.74
C LEU A 126 5.80 1.34 12.44
N ALA A 127 4.53 1.27 12.04
CA ALA A 127 3.71 2.46 11.78
C ALA A 127 3.43 3.31 13.02
N SER A 128 3.59 2.77 14.22
CA SER A 128 3.41 3.54 15.47
C SER A 128 4.66 4.31 15.89
N GLU A 129 5.81 4.04 15.26
CA GLU A 129 7.11 4.64 15.62
C GLU A 129 7.35 6.01 14.97
N SER A 130 6.47 6.45 14.06
CA SER A 130 6.64 7.70 13.30
C SER A 130 5.35 8.51 13.23
N SER A 131 5.47 9.84 13.11
CA SER A 131 4.32 10.75 13.04
C SER A 131 3.77 10.93 11.63
N ILE A 132 4.56 10.59 10.60
CA ILE A 132 4.13 10.65 9.19
C ILE A 132 3.39 9.37 8.76
N THR A 133 3.24 8.40 9.65
CA THR A 133 2.69 7.08 9.38
C THR A 133 1.29 6.90 9.95
N LYS A 134 0.47 6.09 9.29
CA LYS A 134 -0.85 5.68 9.80
C LYS A 134 -1.18 4.26 9.34
N SER A 135 -1.68 3.44 10.26
CA SER A 135 -2.08 2.05 9.97
C SER A 135 -3.61 1.92 9.98
N PHE A 136 -4.13 1.27 8.95
CA PHE A 136 -5.53 0.92 8.77
C PHE A 136 -5.64 -0.59 8.75
N ASP A 137 -5.97 -1.16 9.91
CA ASP A 137 -5.95 -2.61 10.10
C ASP A 137 -7.35 -3.16 10.41
N TYR A 138 -7.75 -4.12 9.60
CA TYR A 138 -9.02 -4.83 9.74
C TYR A 138 -8.76 -6.28 10.16
N ASN A 139 -9.75 -6.96 10.76
CA ASN A 139 -9.66 -8.39 11.03
C ASN A 139 -10.66 -9.11 10.13
N ILE A 140 -10.16 -9.71 9.05
CA ILE A 140 -11.01 -10.39 8.08
C ILE A 140 -11.70 -11.64 8.70
N PRO A 141 -13.02 -11.82 8.52
CA PRO A 141 -13.77 -12.91 9.15
C PRO A 141 -13.42 -14.30 8.60
N SER A 142 -12.97 -14.38 7.34
CA SER A 142 -12.55 -15.64 6.71
C SER A 142 -11.27 -16.21 7.35
N GLY A 143 -10.48 -15.38 8.04
CA GLY A 143 -9.18 -15.71 8.58
C GLY A 143 -8.08 -15.74 7.51
N LYS A 144 -7.01 -16.52 7.75
CA LYS A 144 -5.93 -16.66 6.77
C LYS A 144 -6.38 -17.49 5.57
N ASP A 145 -6.10 -17.02 4.36
CA ASP A 145 -6.32 -17.76 3.12
C ASP A 145 -5.46 -19.04 3.01
N GLY A 146 -5.72 -19.83 1.97
CA GLY A 146 -4.80 -20.82 1.43
C GLY A 146 -3.48 -20.23 0.92
N PHE A 147 -2.81 -20.97 0.03
CA PHE A 147 -1.58 -20.50 -0.59
C PHE A 147 -1.83 -19.28 -1.50
N LEU A 148 -2.70 -19.42 -2.50
CA LEU A 148 -3.16 -18.28 -3.28
C LEU A 148 -4.17 -17.44 -2.47
N ALA A 149 -4.01 -16.12 -2.54
CA ALA A 149 -4.92 -15.18 -1.91
C ALA A 149 -6.30 -15.21 -2.60
N THR A 150 -7.36 -15.21 -1.80
CA THR A 150 -8.77 -15.25 -2.23
C THR A 150 -9.57 -14.23 -1.43
N ASN A 151 -10.00 -14.60 -0.22
CA ASN A 151 -10.83 -13.75 0.62
C ASN A 151 -10.06 -12.50 1.08
N SER A 152 -8.77 -12.62 1.43
CA SER A 152 -7.97 -11.44 1.75
C SER A 152 -7.87 -10.44 0.59
N LEU A 153 -7.84 -10.94 -0.65
CA LEU A 153 -7.80 -10.09 -1.84
C LEU A 153 -9.14 -9.41 -2.10
N VAL A 154 -10.24 -10.14 -2.03
CA VAL A 154 -11.61 -9.60 -2.13
C VAL A 154 -11.84 -8.53 -1.06
N ALA A 155 -11.37 -8.77 0.17
CA ALA A 155 -11.42 -7.79 1.25
C ALA A 155 -10.66 -6.50 0.92
N PHE A 156 -9.45 -6.59 0.33
CA PHE A 156 -8.73 -5.40 -0.11
C PHE A 156 -9.49 -4.64 -1.18
N PHE A 157 -10.00 -5.33 -2.20
CA PHE A 157 -10.78 -4.69 -3.27
C PHE A 157 -12.04 -4.02 -2.74
N GLY A 158 -12.80 -4.69 -1.86
CA GLY A 158 -14.00 -4.13 -1.23
C GLY A 158 -13.71 -2.91 -0.36
N ILE A 159 -12.72 -2.99 0.53
CA ILE A 159 -12.33 -1.86 1.38
C ILE A 159 -11.80 -0.70 0.54
N LEU A 160 -10.92 -0.95 -0.45
CA LEU A 160 -10.44 0.11 -1.34
C LEU A 160 -11.60 0.75 -2.12
N TYR A 161 -12.53 -0.03 -2.65
CA TYR A 161 -13.71 0.51 -3.31
C TYR A 161 -14.53 1.40 -2.37
N LYS A 162 -14.78 0.96 -1.13
CA LYS A 162 -15.50 1.73 -0.11
C LYS A 162 -14.76 3.01 0.27
N ILE A 163 -13.43 2.96 0.39
CA ILE A 163 -12.58 4.13 0.65
C ILE A 163 -12.78 5.19 -0.42
N PHE A 164 -12.82 4.84 -1.70
CA PHE A 164 -12.96 5.83 -2.77
C PHE A 164 -14.41 6.16 -3.13
N ASN A 165 -15.37 5.40 -2.61
CA ASN A 165 -16.80 5.54 -2.88
C ASN A 165 -17.62 5.40 -1.58
N PRO A 166 -17.55 6.36 -0.65
CA PRO A 166 -18.14 6.25 0.69
C PRO A 166 -19.66 6.10 0.66
N GLU A 167 -20.33 6.71 -0.32
CA GLU A 167 -21.79 6.70 -0.49
C GLU A 167 -22.35 5.41 -1.12
N VAL A 168 -21.53 4.40 -1.39
CA VAL A 168 -22.02 3.19 -2.05
C VAL A 168 -22.92 2.37 -1.14
N ASN A 169 -24.12 2.10 -1.67
CA ASN A 169 -25.08 1.18 -1.10
C ASN A 169 -24.60 -0.28 -1.25
N THR A 170 -24.61 -1.02 -0.14
CA THR A 170 -24.00 -2.35 0.04
C THR A 170 -24.88 -3.51 -0.47
N THR A 171 -26.00 -3.22 -1.14
CA THR A 171 -26.99 -4.24 -1.48
C THR A 171 -26.58 -5.07 -2.71
N ASN A 172 -26.24 -6.35 -2.46
CA ASN A 172 -26.20 -7.48 -3.41
C ASN A 172 -25.79 -7.17 -4.86
N LYS A 173 -24.62 -6.54 -5.05
CA LYS A 173 -24.11 -6.23 -6.39
C LYS A 173 -23.59 -7.45 -7.16
N LEU A 174 -23.15 -8.50 -6.46
CA LEU A 174 -22.71 -9.75 -7.10
C LEU A 174 -23.85 -10.78 -7.14
N THR A 175 -24.16 -11.22 -8.35
CA THR A 175 -25.09 -12.34 -8.60
C THR A 175 -24.35 -13.49 -9.26
N GLU A 176 -24.83 -14.71 -9.06
CA GLU A 176 -24.32 -15.86 -9.80
C GLU A 176 -24.55 -15.66 -11.30
N ASP A 177 -23.48 -15.77 -12.08
CA ASP A 177 -23.49 -15.56 -13.53
C ASP A 177 -23.46 -16.92 -14.23
N THR A 178 -24.63 -17.55 -14.35
CA THR A 178 -24.77 -18.88 -14.95
C THR A 178 -24.31 -18.91 -16.41
N ILE A 179 -24.46 -17.79 -17.14
CA ILE A 179 -24.00 -17.67 -18.52
C ILE A 179 -22.47 -17.77 -18.55
N PHE A 180 -21.79 -16.98 -17.71
CA PHE A 180 -20.34 -17.05 -17.58
C PHE A 180 -19.86 -18.46 -17.16
N LEU A 181 -20.52 -19.11 -16.21
CA LEU A 181 -20.14 -20.46 -15.77
C LEU A 181 -20.26 -21.49 -16.90
N ASN A 182 -21.29 -21.38 -17.74
CA ASN A 182 -21.44 -22.25 -18.92
C ASN A 182 -20.36 -21.98 -19.96
N ASP A 183 -20.08 -20.71 -20.27
CA ASP A 183 -19.02 -20.31 -21.20
C ASP A 183 -17.64 -20.76 -20.71
N LEU A 184 -17.40 -20.69 -19.40
CA LEU A 184 -16.20 -21.21 -18.77
C LEU A 184 -16.07 -22.72 -19.01
N GLN A 185 -17.10 -23.52 -18.75
CA GLN A 185 -17.03 -24.97 -18.98
C GLN A 185 -16.78 -25.33 -20.45
N LEU A 186 -17.41 -24.61 -21.38
CA LEU A 186 -17.14 -24.77 -22.82
C LEU A 186 -15.69 -24.41 -23.16
N PHE A 187 -15.15 -23.34 -22.59
CA PHE A 187 -13.76 -22.96 -22.76
C PHE A 187 -12.80 -24.01 -22.20
N ILE A 188 -13.04 -24.52 -20.98
CA ILE A 188 -12.26 -25.57 -20.32
C ILE A 188 -12.18 -26.83 -21.19
N SER A 189 -13.28 -27.20 -21.87
CA SER A 189 -13.29 -28.37 -22.77
C SER A 189 -12.42 -28.22 -24.02
N ARG A 190 -11.98 -27.00 -24.35
CA ARG A 190 -11.21 -26.66 -25.56
C ARG A 190 -9.72 -26.41 -25.30
N ILE A 191 -9.28 -26.50 -24.05
CA ILE A 191 -7.89 -26.26 -23.66
C ILE A 191 -7.29 -27.55 -23.05
N SER A 192 -5.97 -27.59 -22.97
CA SER A 192 -5.22 -28.67 -22.32
C SER A 192 -4.17 -28.10 -21.35
N PRO A 193 -3.59 -28.93 -20.46
CA PRO A 193 -2.63 -28.49 -19.45
C PRO A 193 -1.40 -27.73 -19.97
N ASP A 194 -1.02 -27.93 -21.24
CA ASP A 194 0.15 -27.35 -21.90
C ASP A 194 -0.14 -26.03 -22.64
N PHE A 195 -1.35 -25.49 -22.51
CA PHE A 195 -1.71 -24.22 -23.13
C PHE A 195 -1.01 -23.03 -22.48
N THR A 196 -0.54 -22.11 -23.33
CA THR A 196 -0.14 -20.75 -22.94
C THR A 196 -1.33 -19.81 -23.09
N PHE A 197 -1.59 -19.01 -22.06
CA PHE A 197 -2.68 -18.03 -22.06
C PHE A 197 -2.16 -16.64 -22.41
N THR A 198 -2.97 -15.86 -23.14
CA THR A 198 -2.81 -14.40 -23.21
C THR A 198 -4.03 -13.74 -22.59
N THR A 199 -3.83 -13.01 -21.50
CA THR A 199 -4.87 -12.21 -20.85
C THR A 199 -4.89 -10.81 -21.44
N LEU A 200 -5.98 -10.49 -22.14
CA LEU A 200 -6.23 -9.18 -22.73
C LEU A 200 -7.08 -8.33 -21.79
N TYR A 201 -6.73 -7.05 -21.63
CA TYR A 201 -7.42 -6.14 -20.74
C TYR A 201 -7.53 -4.71 -21.27
N GLY A 202 -8.42 -3.92 -20.66
CA GLY A 202 -8.47 -2.46 -20.72
C GLY A 202 -8.95 -1.94 -19.36
N GLY A 203 -8.76 -0.65 -19.09
CA GLY A 203 -9.33 0.03 -17.91
C GLY A 203 -9.32 -0.79 -16.61
N TRP A 204 -10.51 -0.97 -16.03
CA TRP A 204 -10.74 -1.73 -14.79
C TRP A 204 -10.46 -3.24 -14.88
N GLY A 205 -10.17 -3.78 -16.07
CA GLY A 205 -9.69 -5.16 -16.23
C GLY A 205 -8.21 -5.34 -15.89
N GLN A 206 -7.39 -4.28 -15.93
CA GLN A 206 -5.93 -4.40 -15.69
C GLN A 206 -5.57 -5.01 -14.31
N PRO A 207 -6.17 -4.61 -13.17
CA PRO A 207 -5.85 -5.22 -11.89
C PRO A 207 -6.10 -6.73 -11.86
N ILE A 208 -7.08 -7.19 -12.65
CA ILE A 208 -7.46 -8.61 -12.73
C ILE A 208 -6.53 -9.38 -13.67
N ALA A 209 -6.01 -8.74 -14.72
CA ALA A 209 -4.93 -9.32 -15.51
C ALA A 209 -3.68 -9.58 -14.65
N VAL A 210 -3.33 -8.64 -13.77
CA VAL A 210 -2.23 -8.81 -12.80
C VAL A 210 -2.53 -9.94 -11.80
N ASP A 211 -3.77 -10.06 -11.33
CA ASP A 211 -4.16 -11.16 -10.44
C ASP A 211 -4.08 -12.53 -11.14
N ILE A 212 -4.60 -12.64 -12.36
CA ILE A 212 -4.55 -13.86 -13.17
C ILE A 212 -3.09 -14.26 -13.40
N GLU A 213 -2.23 -13.31 -13.80
CA GLU A 213 -0.80 -13.56 -13.98
C GLU A 213 -0.16 -14.14 -12.72
N SER A 214 -0.34 -13.45 -11.58
CA SER A 214 0.19 -13.88 -10.29
C SER A 214 -0.32 -15.27 -9.91
N LYS A 215 -1.62 -15.56 -10.04
CA LYS A 215 -2.19 -16.86 -9.62
C LYS A 215 -1.74 -18.02 -10.50
N LEU A 216 -1.70 -17.83 -11.82
CA LEU A 216 -1.22 -18.86 -12.74
C LEU A 216 0.25 -19.18 -12.50
N ALA A 217 1.08 -18.14 -12.30
CA ALA A 217 2.50 -18.31 -12.04
C ALA A 217 2.78 -18.90 -10.64
N GLU A 218 2.16 -18.37 -9.58
CA GLU A 218 2.43 -18.75 -8.19
C GLU A 218 2.03 -20.20 -7.88
N ALA A 219 0.92 -20.68 -8.43
CA ALA A 219 0.47 -22.06 -8.27
C ALA A 219 0.92 -22.98 -9.42
N ALA A 220 1.74 -22.48 -10.35
CA ALA A 220 2.23 -23.21 -11.52
C ALA A 220 1.10 -23.85 -12.35
N LEU A 221 0.00 -23.10 -12.57
CA LEU A 221 -1.17 -23.59 -13.29
C LEU A 221 -1.02 -23.49 -14.80
N ALA A 222 -0.35 -22.46 -15.31
CA ALA A 222 -0.08 -22.29 -16.73
C ALA A 222 0.89 -21.12 -16.99
N ASP A 223 1.48 -21.09 -18.18
CA ASP A 223 2.15 -19.89 -18.70
C ASP A 223 1.11 -18.84 -19.10
N VAL A 224 1.38 -17.58 -18.77
CA VAL A 224 0.47 -16.47 -19.09
C VAL A 224 1.22 -15.21 -19.49
N LEU A 225 0.74 -14.59 -20.56
CA LEU A 225 1.17 -13.28 -21.03
C LEU A 225 0.04 -12.29 -20.78
N ILE A 226 0.37 -11.06 -20.40
CA ILE A 226 -0.62 -9.99 -20.23
C ILE A 226 -0.38 -8.85 -21.23
N SER A 227 -1.45 -8.26 -21.73
CA SER A 227 -1.39 -7.09 -22.61
C SER A 227 -2.69 -6.32 -22.59
N ASP A 228 -2.62 -5.00 -22.71
CA ASP A 228 -3.81 -4.26 -23.10
C ASP A 228 -4.19 -4.59 -24.57
N TYR A 229 -5.45 -4.36 -24.92
CA TYR A 229 -6.00 -4.66 -26.24
C TYR A 229 -5.22 -4.00 -27.40
N ARG A 230 -4.66 -2.80 -27.21
CA ARG A 230 -3.94 -2.10 -28.27
C ARG A 230 -2.52 -2.61 -28.40
N ASN A 231 -1.80 -2.73 -27.28
CA ASN A 231 -0.43 -3.26 -27.24
C ASN A 231 -0.35 -4.73 -27.71
N PHE A 232 -1.48 -5.46 -27.70
CA PHE A 232 -1.56 -6.79 -28.30
C PHE A 232 -1.31 -6.76 -29.83
N GLY A 233 -1.84 -5.74 -30.50
CA GLY A 233 -1.60 -5.49 -31.93
C GLY A 233 -0.13 -5.18 -32.25
N HIS A 234 0.65 -4.73 -31.29
CA HIS A 234 2.07 -4.40 -31.45
C HIS A 234 2.97 -5.65 -31.28
N GLY A 235 2.73 -6.66 -32.13
CA GLY A 235 3.59 -7.83 -32.30
C GLY A 235 3.30 -9.04 -31.39
N ARG A 236 2.52 -8.88 -30.31
CA ARG A 236 2.16 -10.01 -29.43
C ARG A 236 1.28 -11.04 -30.11
N HIS A 237 0.48 -10.62 -31.09
CA HIS A 237 -0.31 -11.52 -31.94
C HIS A 237 0.55 -12.54 -32.73
N HIS A 238 1.84 -12.28 -32.98
CA HIS A 238 2.73 -13.27 -33.62
C HIS A 238 2.86 -14.58 -32.82
N TRP A 239 2.63 -14.54 -31.50
CA TRP A 239 2.59 -15.76 -30.69
C TRP A 239 1.55 -16.75 -31.24
N PHE A 240 0.36 -16.24 -31.60
CA PHE A 240 -0.74 -17.05 -32.13
C PHE A 240 -0.52 -17.51 -33.58
N ASP A 241 0.34 -16.85 -34.34
CA ASP A 241 0.78 -17.35 -35.65
C ASP A 241 1.71 -18.56 -35.51
N LYS A 242 2.60 -18.55 -34.50
CA LYS A 242 3.64 -19.58 -34.33
C LYS A 242 3.25 -20.73 -33.40
N ARG A 243 2.35 -20.49 -32.44
CA ARG A 243 2.00 -21.42 -31.34
C ARG A 243 0.50 -21.59 -31.17
N LYS A 244 -0.24 -21.44 -32.28
CA LYS A 244 -1.70 -21.47 -32.32
C LYS A 244 -2.32 -22.68 -31.61
N SER A 245 -1.73 -23.87 -31.82
CA SER A 245 -2.28 -25.16 -31.37
C SER A 245 -2.36 -25.31 -29.84
N ASN A 246 -1.56 -24.55 -29.10
CA ASN A 246 -1.52 -24.58 -27.64
C ASN A 246 -1.61 -23.17 -27.04
N SER A 247 -2.36 -22.26 -27.69
CA SER A 247 -2.56 -20.90 -27.19
C SER A 247 -4.04 -20.59 -27.03
N ALA A 248 -4.38 -19.93 -25.92
CA ALA A 248 -5.75 -19.48 -25.63
C ALA A 248 -5.76 -18.03 -25.15
N ILE A 249 -6.92 -17.40 -25.23
CA ILE A 249 -7.12 -16.02 -24.77
C ILE A 249 -8.10 -15.98 -23.61
N ILE A 250 -7.76 -15.15 -22.63
CA ILE A 250 -8.66 -14.70 -21.57
C ILE A 250 -8.91 -13.21 -21.82
N ALA A 251 -10.10 -12.84 -22.25
CA ALA A 251 -10.47 -11.46 -22.53
C ALA A 251 -11.27 -10.87 -21.36
N LEU A 252 -10.66 -9.93 -20.64
CA LEU A 252 -11.33 -9.14 -19.61
C LEU A 252 -12.03 -7.95 -20.27
N ILE A 253 -13.35 -7.86 -20.11
CA ILE A 253 -14.17 -6.91 -20.86
C ILE A 253 -15.08 -6.14 -19.91
N THR A 254 -14.87 -4.84 -19.83
CA THR A 254 -15.82 -3.87 -19.28
C THR A 254 -16.57 -3.13 -20.39
N PRO A 255 -17.67 -2.43 -20.09
CA PRO A 255 -18.47 -1.73 -21.09
C PRO A 255 -17.68 -0.68 -21.89
N ASP A 256 -16.68 -0.03 -21.29
CA ASP A 256 -15.91 1.04 -21.93
C ASP A 256 -15.08 0.53 -23.12
N GLU A 257 -14.47 -0.66 -22.99
CA GLU A 257 -13.64 -1.26 -24.02
C GLU A 257 -14.31 -2.36 -24.83
N GLU A 258 -15.59 -2.69 -24.59
CA GLU A 258 -16.27 -3.82 -25.25
C GLU A 258 -16.17 -3.76 -26.79
N LYS A 259 -16.39 -2.58 -27.38
CA LYS A 259 -16.28 -2.40 -28.84
C LYS A 259 -14.87 -2.67 -29.34
N LEU A 260 -13.85 -2.29 -28.58
CA LEU A 260 -12.44 -2.53 -28.95
C LEU A 260 -12.11 -4.01 -28.77
N ALA A 261 -12.56 -4.62 -27.67
CA ALA A 261 -12.36 -6.03 -27.37
C ALA A 261 -12.95 -6.90 -28.49
N GLU A 262 -14.23 -6.74 -28.82
CA GLU A 262 -14.87 -7.58 -29.84
C GLU A 262 -14.26 -7.39 -31.23
N LYS A 263 -13.90 -6.14 -31.61
CA LYS A 263 -13.15 -5.92 -32.86
C LYS A 263 -11.80 -6.60 -32.87
N THR A 264 -11.09 -6.61 -31.74
CA THR A 264 -9.77 -7.26 -31.63
C THR A 264 -9.91 -8.78 -31.71
N LEU A 265 -10.88 -9.35 -30.98
CA LEU A 265 -11.11 -10.79 -30.93
C LEU A 265 -11.62 -11.34 -32.28
N ALA A 266 -12.41 -10.55 -33.02
CA ALA A 266 -12.91 -10.94 -34.35
C ALA A 266 -11.80 -11.06 -35.42
N LEU A 267 -10.61 -10.50 -35.18
CA LEU A 267 -9.46 -10.62 -36.10
C LEU A 267 -8.65 -11.89 -35.87
N LEU A 268 -8.92 -12.62 -34.78
CA LEU A 268 -8.20 -13.84 -34.45
C LEU A 268 -8.75 -15.04 -35.21
N PRO A 269 -7.90 -16.02 -35.55
CA PRO A 269 -8.36 -17.31 -36.06
C PRO A 269 -9.43 -17.95 -35.16
N SER A 270 -10.50 -18.46 -35.78
CA SER A 270 -11.71 -18.96 -35.08
C SER A 270 -11.50 -20.19 -34.20
N ASP A 271 -10.45 -20.94 -34.46
CA ASP A 271 -10.05 -22.13 -33.72
C ASP A 271 -9.31 -21.82 -32.42
N ILE A 272 -8.80 -20.59 -32.23
CA ILE A 272 -8.21 -20.17 -30.95
C ILE A 272 -9.30 -20.16 -29.87
N PRO A 273 -9.14 -20.87 -28.74
CA PRO A 273 -10.06 -20.78 -27.62
C PRO A 273 -10.01 -19.38 -26.99
N ILE A 274 -11.18 -18.78 -26.78
CA ILE A 274 -11.32 -17.46 -26.17
C ILE A 274 -12.34 -17.56 -25.05
N LEU A 275 -11.92 -17.30 -23.82
CA LEU A 275 -12.81 -17.05 -22.70
C LEU A 275 -13.07 -15.54 -22.60
N ARG A 276 -14.34 -15.14 -22.57
CA ARG A 276 -14.74 -13.76 -22.29
C ARG A 276 -15.20 -13.67 -20.85
N ILE A 277 -14.46 -12.92 -20.03
CA ILE A 277 -14.88 -12.57 -18.68
C ILE A 277 -15.42 -11.15 -18.76
N LYS A 278 -16.75 -11.03 -18.84
CA LYS A 278 -17.45 -9.75 -19.03
C LYS A 278 -18.03 -9.23 -17.72
N THR A 279 -18.15 -7.92 -17.61
CA THR A 279 -18.92 -7.26 -16.56
C THR A 279 -19.80 -6.15 -17.14
N ASN A 280 -20.92 -5.86 -16.46
CA ASN A 280 -21.84 -4.78 -16.82
C ASN A 280 -21.59 -3.50 -16.01
N PHE A 281 -20.67 -3.54 -15.03
CA PHE A 281 -20.31 -2.36 -14.25
C PHE A 281 -19.39 -1.45 -15.06
N THR A 282 -19.66 -0.14 -15.02
CA THR A 282 -18.84 0.91 -15.66
C THR A 282 -17.90 1.61 -14.68
N ASP A 283 -18.07 1.38 -13.39
CA ASP A 283 -17.26 1.96 -12.32
C ASP A 283 -16.19 0.98 -11.83
N ALA A 284 -15.47 1.36 -10.78
CA ALA A 284 -14.42 0.53 -10.18
C ALA A 284 -14.94 -0.82 -9.65
N PHE A 285 -16.25 -1.00 -9.45
CA PHE A 285 -16.83 -2.28 -9.07
C PHE A 285 -16.67 -3.34 -10.17
N ALA A 286 -16.46 -2.92 -11.43
CA ALA A 286 -16.09 -3.78 -12.55
C ALA A 286 -14.91 -4.70 -12.22
N SER A 287 -13.86 -4.16 -11.59
CA SER A 287 -12.70 -4.98 -11.17
C SER A 287 -13.10 -6.05 -10.15
N ILE A 288 -14.04 -5.75 -9.24
CA ILE A 288 -14.48 -6.71 -8.21
C ILE A 288 -15.27 -7.85 -8.85
N ASP A 289 -16.21 -7.56 -9.74
CA ASP A 289 -16.97 -8.59 -10.47
C ASP A 289 -16.05 -9.48 -11.30
N LEU A 290 -15.13 -8.87 -12.06
CA LEU A 290 -14.13 -9.60 -12.85
C LEU A 290 -13.19 -10.45 -11.99
N LEU A 291 -12.82 -9.98 -10.79
CA LEU A 291 -12.00 -10.74 -9.83
C LEU A 291 -12.71 -12.02 -9.38
N VAL A 292 -13.99 -11.90 -9.01
CA VAL A 292 -14.76 -13.06 -8.54
C VAL A 292 -14.94 -14.07 -9.67
N LYS A 293 -15.22 -13.61 -10.89
CA LYS A 293 -15.30 -14.47 -12.07
C LYS A 293 -13.96 -15.14 -12.39
N SER A 294 -12.84 -14.42 -12.27
CA SER A 294 -11.51 -14.99 -12.50
C SER A 294 -11.20 -16.13 -11.53
N PHE A 295 -11.67 -16.08 -10.28
CA PHE A 295 -11.45 -17.16 -9.32
C PHE A 295 -12.07 -18.49 -9.77
N TYR A 296 -13.23 -18.48 -10.43
CA TYR A 296 -13.80 -19.71 -11.00
C TYR A 296 -12.91 -20.28 -12.10
N LEU A 297 -12.35 -19.44 -12.97
CA LEU A 297 -11.35 -19.86 -13.95
C LEU A 297 -10.12 -20.49 -13.27
N ILE A 298 -9.57 -19.86 -12.23
CA ILE A 298 -8.40 -20.39 -11.50
C ILE A 298 -8.72 -21.75 -10.87
N SER A 299 -9.93 -21.92 -10.33
CA SER A 299 -10.39 -23.20 -9.78
C SER A 299 -10.41 -24.28 -10.85
N GLU A 300 -10.95 -23.99 -12.04
CA GLU A 300 -11.01 -24.98 -13.13
C GLU A 300 -9.65 -25.30 -13.74
N LEU A 301 -8.76 -24.30 -13.88
CA LEU A 301 -7.37 -24.54 -14.29
C LEU A 301 -6.62 -25.42 -13.27
N GLY A 302 -6.88 -25.24 -11.98
CA GLY A 302 -6.40 -26.14 -10.93
C GLY A 302 -6.85 -27.58 -11.13
N ASN A 303 -8.14 -27.78 -11.49
CA ASN A 303 -8.67 -29.11 -11.79
C ASN A 303 -7.96 -29.76 -12.99
N ILE A 304 -7.77 -29.01 -14.09
CA ILE A 304 -7.07 -29.50 -15.29
C ILE A 304 -5.64 -29.95 -14.95
N GLN A 305 -4.94 -29.20 -14.11
CA GLN A 305 -3.57 -29.49 -13.70
C GLN A 305 -3.46 -30.53 -12.58
N ASN A 306 -4.58 -30.96 -11.99
CA ASN A 306 -4.62 -31.73 -10.75
C ASN A 306 -3.87 -31.05 -9.59
N ILE A 307 -3.96 -29.71 -9.52
CA ILE A 307 -3.34 -28.87 -8.48
C ILE A 307 -4.46 -28.11 -7.77
N ASP A 308 -4.60 -28.26 -6.45
CA ASP A 308 -5.44 -27.35 -5.65
C ASP A 308 -4.72 -26.01 -5.52
N PRO A 309 -5.24 -24.90 -6.09
CA PRO A 309 -4.54 -23.61 -6.05
C PRO A 309 -4.37 -23.07 -4.62
N GLY A 310 -5.19 -23.50 -3.66
CA GLY A 310 -5.06 -23.15 -2.24
C GLY A 310 -3.97 -23.98 -1.54
N ARG A 311 -3.48 -25.03 -2.19
CA ARG A 311 -2.52 -26.02 -1.67
C ARG A 311 -1.61 -26.59 -2.78
N PRO A 312 -0.89 -25.77 -3.57
CA PRO A 312 -0.12 -26.27 -4.72
C PRO A 312 1.11 -27.08 -4.32
N GLY A 313 1.45 -27.11 -3.03
CA GLY A 313 2.72 -27.65 -2.55
C GLY A 313 3.82 -26.59 -2.69
N VAL A 314 4.68 -26.48 -1.68
CA VAL A 314 5.81 -25.53 -1.71
C VAL A 314 7.09 -26.34 -1.54
N PRO A 315 7.95 -26.41 -2.56
CA PRO A 315 9.22 -27.12 -2.44
C PRO A 315 10.17 -26.39 -1.48
N ALA A 316 11.16 -27.11 -0.96
CA ALA A 316 12.11 -26.57 0.00
C ALA A 316 12.87 -25.34 -0.53
N PHE A 317 13.23 -25.32 -1.83
CA PHE A 317 13.90 -24.17 -2.44
C PHE A 317 12.98 -22.94 -2.47
N GLY A 318 11.69 -23.10 -2.77
CA GLY A 318 10.71 -22.00 -2.74
C GLY A 318 10.55 -21.39 -1.35
N SER A 319 10.52 -22.24 -0.31
CA SER A 319 10.53 -21.76 1.08
C SER A 319 11.82 -21.02 1.44
N LYS A 320 12.98 -21.46 0.94
CA LYS A 320 14.26 -20.75 1.15
C LYS A 320 14.27 -19.40 0.43
N LEU A 321 13.77 -19.33 -0.80
CA LEU A 321 13.64 -18.08 -1.56
C LEU A 321 12.72 -17.09 -0.85
N TYR A 322 11.53 -17.53 -0.41
CA TYR A 322 10.58 -16.66 0.30
C TYR A 322 11.12 -16.08 1.61
N ASN A 323 11.98 -16.83 2.32
CA ASN A 323 12.59 -16.40 3.58
C ASN A 323 14.01 -15.81 3.41
N LEU A 324 14.44 -15.55 2.17
CA LEU A 324 15.77 -15.02 1.89
C LEU A 324 15.88 -13.59 2.46
N LYS A 325 16.70 -13.43 3.49
CA LYS A 325 17.03 -12.11 4.03
C LYS A 325 18.06 -11.44 3.13
N TYR A 326 17.62 -10.48 2.32
CA TYR A 326 18.50 -9.70 1.45
C TYR A 326 18.71 -8.26 1.92
N SER A 327 18.00 -7.79 2.95
CA SER A 327 18.07 -6.38 3.38
C SER A 327 19.50 -5.92 3.65
N SER A 328 20.33 -6.78 4.25
CA SER A 328 21.74 -6.49 4.54
C SER A 328 22.63 -6.36 3.30
N LEU A 329 22.18 -6.82 2.13
CA LEU A 329 22.88 -6.62 0.85
C LEU A 329 22.66 -5.21 0.29
N TYR A 330 21.60 -4.54 0.75
CA TYR A 330 21.23 -3.18 0.36
C TYR A 330 21.58 -2.15 1.44
N ASP A 331 22.13 -2.60 2.58
CA ASP A 331 22.84 -1.72 3.49
C ASP A 331 24.06 -1.19 2.74
N LEU A 332 23.94 0.04 2.24
CA LEU A 332 25.05 0.79 1.71
C LEU A 332 26.00 0.99 2.91
N ASN A 333 27.03 0.14 2.98
CA ASN A 333 28.06 0.04 4.05
C ASN A 333 28.87 1.34 4.13
N ASP A 334 28.18 2.42 4.44
CA ASP A 334 28.74 3.73 4.63
C ASP A 334 29.28 3.79 6.05
N ARG A 335 30.45 4.41 6.22
CA ARG A 335 31.04 4.68 7.53
C ARG A 335 30.26 5.74 8.34
N ILE A 336 29.08 6.13 7.84
CA ILE A 336 28.26 7.24 8.29
C ILE A 336 26.88 6.68 8.66
N SER A 337 26.35 7.12 9.80
CA SER A 337 25.03 6.68 10.27
C SER A 337 23.90 7.29 9.45
N ASP A 338 22.75 6.61 9.39
CA ASP A 338 21.58 7.11 8.67
C ASP A 338 21.08 8.46 9.18
N ASN A 339 21.17 8.71 10.50
CA ASN A 339 20.85 10.01 11.08
C ASN A 339 21.73 11.14 10.53
N GLU A 340 23.01 10.88 10.29
CA GLU A 340 23.92 11.86 9.68
C GLU A 340 23.57 12.07 8.20
N LYS A 341 23.30 10.99 7.45
CA LYS A 341 22.87 11.09 6.05
C LYS A 341 21.59 11.92 5.92
N ILE A 342 20.58 11.64 6.74
CA ILE A 342 19.30 12.37 6.76
C ILE A 342 19.52 13.83 7.11
N ALA A 343 20.32 14.15 8.13
CA ALA A 343 20.61 15.53 8.51
C ALA A 343 21.29 16.31 7.37
N ILE A 344 22.24 15.68 6.68
CA ILE A 344 22.95 16.27 5.53
C ILE A 344 21.98 16.48 4.36
N VAL A 345 21.19 15.47 4.02
CA VAL A 345 20.17 15.54 2.96
C VAL A 345 19.19 16.67 3.20
N ARG A 346 18.68 16.81 4.43
CA ARG A 346 17.80 17.92 4.84
C ARG A 346 18.48 19.27 4.69
N LYS A 347 19.75 19.38 5.10
CA LYS A 347 20.48 20.66 5.09
C LYS A 347 20.84 21.11 3.68
N THR A 348 21.08 20.17 2.79
CA THR A 348 21.46 20.40 1.38
C THR A 348 20.26 20.45 0.44
N ASP A 349 19.09 20.05 0.91
CA ASP A 349 17.90 19.82 0.10
C ASP A 349 18.13 18.87 -1.10
N SER A 350 19.10 17.97 -0.99
CA SER A 350 19.36 16.96 -2.01
C SER A 350 18.34 15.83 -1.94
N PRO A 351 17.96 15.18 -3.05
CA PRO A 351 17.02 14.05 -2.99
C PRO A 351 17.58 12.85 -2.23
N THR A 352 18.89 12.59 -2.35
CA THR A 352 19.57 11.49 -1.62
C THR A 352 21.01 11.88 -1.25
N TYR A 353 21.56 11.24 -0.22
CA TYR A 353 22.96 11.44 0.20
C TYR A 353 23.97 11.07 -0.91
N HIS A 354 23.63 10.07 -1.75
CA HIS A 354 24.54 9.57 -2.77
C HIS A 354 24.68 10.48 -4.00
N GLN A 355 23.75 11.43 -4.17
CA GLN A 355 23.80 12.43 -5.24
C GLN A 355 24.75 13.60 -4.93
N LEU A 356 25.16 13.76 -3.68
CA LEU A 356 26.20 14.71 -3.31
C LEU A 356 27.55 14.26 -3.88
N SER A 357 28.36 15.21 -4.34
CA SER A 357 29.75 14.97 -4.70
C SER A 357 30.58 14.53 -3.49
N ASP A 358 31.74 13.92 -3.72
CA ASP A 358 32.62 13.49 -2.64
C ASP A 358 33.09 14.65 -1.74
N ASP A 359 33.35 15.81 -2.34
CA ASP A 359 33.74 17.03 -1.60
C ASP A 359 32.59 17.56 -0.73
N GLU A 360 31.36 17.59 -1.26
CA GLU A 360 30.19 17.98 -0.48
C GLU A 360 29.93 16.99 0.65
N ARG A 361 30.00 15.69 0.39
CA ARG A 361 29.83 14.65 1.41
C ARG A 361 30.82 14.82 2.55
N LYS A 362 32.09 15.09 2.23
CA LYS A 362 33.14 15.32 3.22
C LYS A 362 32.86 16.59 4.03
N TYR A 363 32.60 17.70 3.34
CA TYR A 363 32.31 18.99 3.97
C TYR A 363 31.12 18.90 4.94
N TRP A 364 30.01 18.31 4.48
CA TRP A 364 28.80 18.22 5.30
C TRP A 364 28.93 17.22 6.46
N SER A 365 29.72 16.15 6.31
CA SER A 365 30.05 15.26 7.43
C SER A 365 30.87 15.98 8.51
N GLU A 366 31.86 16.78 8.11
CA GLU A 366 32.65 17.60 9.04
C GLU A 366 31.79 18.68 9.72
N ALA A 367 30.94 19.37 8.95
CA ALA A 367 30.00 20.35 9.47
C ALA A 367 29.00 19.72 10.46
N HIS A 368 28.45 18.55 10.15
CA HIS A 368 27.56 17.79 11.05
C HIS A 368 28.26 17.41 12.36
N LYS A 369 29.51 16.92 12.30
CA LYS A 369 30.30 16.60 13.49
C LYS A 369 30.60 17.84 14.33
N SER A 370 30.97 18.95 13.69
CA SER A 370 31.22 20.23 14.36
C SER A 370 29.97 20.74 15.07
N PHE A 371 28.83 20.73 14.37
CA PHE A 371 27.54 21.12 14.93
C PHE A 371 27.18 20.26 16.14
N LYS A 372 27.28 18.93 16.06
CA LYS A 372 27.03 18.03 17.20
C LYS A 372 27.96 18.28 18.37
N LYS A 373 29.23 18.62 18.11
CA LYS A 373 30.20 18.98 19.17
C LYS A 373 29.79 20.26 19.87
N GLN A 374 29.42 21.30 19.12
CA GLN A 374 28.94 22.56 19.66
C GLN A 374 27.66 22.36 20.48
N LEU A 375 26.69 21.61 19.94
CA LEU A 375 25.43 21.30 20.61
C LEU A 375 25.64 20.55 21.94
N LYS A 376 26.55 19.58 21.99
CA LYS A 376 26.89 18.83 23.21
C LYS A 376 27.64 19.66 24.26
N ALA A 377 28.40 20.65 23.82
CA ALA A 377 29.16 21.53 24.72
C ALA A 377 28.33 22.73 25.22
N ALA A 378 27.25 23.07 24.51
CA ALA A 378 26.35 24.15 24.88
C ALA A 378 25.59 23.86 26.18
N ARG A 379 25.43 24.89 27.01
CA ARG A 379 24.56 24.87 28.18
C ARG A 379 23.27 25.60 27.82
N PHE A 380 22.14 24.90 27.92
CA PHE A 380 20.82 25.45 27.64
C PHE A 380 20.14 25.83 28.95
N GLY A 381 19.78 27.10 29.11
CA GLY A 381 18.97 27.56 30.24
C GLY A 381 17.46 27.48 29.97
N THR A 382 17.08 27.40 28.70
CA THR A 382 15.69 27.46 28.26
C THR A 382 15.47 26.55 27.05
N ILE A 383 14.29 25.92 26.98
CA ILE A 383 13.82 25.22 25.78
C ILE A 383 12.50 25.86 25.36
N VAL A 384 12.37 26.23 24.09
CA VAL A 384 11.14 26.81 23.55
C VAL A 384 10.47 25.78 22.65
N PHE A 385 9.22 25.46 22.94
CA PHE A 385 8.39 24.56 22.14
C PHE A 385 7.38 25.36 21.35
N ASP A 386 7.09 24.92 20.13
CA ASP A 386 5.79 25.21 19.53
C ASP A 386 4.70 24.43 20.30
N TYR A 387 3.47 24.93 20.34
CA TYR A 387 2.39 24.22 21.04
C TYR A 387 1.67 23.22 20.13
N ASP A 388 1.19 23.70 18.99
CA ASP A 388 0.31 22.95 18.10
C ASP A 388 1.10 21.94 17.26
N GLY A 389 0.80 20.65 17.38
CA GLY A 389 1.52 19.59 16.67
C GLY A 389 2.83 19.17 17.33
N THR A 390 3.31 19.89 18.36
CA THR A 390 4.47 19.51 19.17
C THR A 390 4.05 19.07 20.59
N LEU A 391 3.42 19.94 21.38
CA LEU A 391 2.97 19.61 22.74
C LEU A 391 1.52 19.12 22.79
N CYS A 392 0.69 19.57 21.85
CA CYS A 392 -0.70 19.18 21.74
C CYS A 392 -0.98 18.69 20.31
N SER A 393 -1.32 17.41 20.16
CA SER A 393 -1.65 16.84 18.85
C SER A 393 -2.94 17.45 18.30
N ALA A 394 -3.10 17.46 16.97
CA ALA A 394 -4.34 17.94 16.34
C ALA A 394 -5.58 17.16 16.81
N LYS A 395 -5.43 15.86 17.14
CA LYS A 395 -6.50 15.01 17.69
C LYS A 395 -6.90 15.42 19.10
N ASN A 396 -5.94 15.90 19.91
CA ASN A 396 -6.14 16.29 21.30
C ASN A 396 -6.33 17.81 21.48
N ARG A 397 -6.61 18.54 20.39
CA ARG A 397 -6.75 20.01 20.41
C ARG A 397 -7.75 20.55 21.44
N PHE A 398 -8.73 19.73 21.83
CA PHE A 398 -9.77 20.04 22.83
C PHE A 398 -9.52 19.41 24.21
N ASN A 399 -8.58 18.47 24.32
CA ASN A 399 -8.27 17.76 25.55
C ASN A 399 -7.03 18.33 26.27
N GLY A 400 -6.14 19.01 25.52
CA GLY A 400 -4.94 19.66 26.05
C GLY A 400 -3.68 18.81 25.84
N VAL A 401 -2.71 18.95 26.75
CA VAL A 401 -1.43 18.24 26.72
C VAL A 401 -1.61 16.83 27.31
N ASP A 402 -1.16 15.80 26.59
CA ASP A 402 -1.25 14.41 27.05
C ASP A 402 -0.34 14.13 28.24
N LYS A 403 -0.69 13.12 29.04
CA LYS A 403 0.02 12.76 30.27
C LYS A 403 1.52 12.46 30.06
N GLU A 404 1.87 11.80 28.96
CA GLU A 404 3.27 11.48 28.65
C GLU A 404 4.08 12.73 28.30
N VAL A 405 3.48 13.66 27.55
CA VAL A 405 4.09 14.95 27.23
C VAL A 405 4.24 15.78 28.49
N ALA A 406 3.21 15.84 29.33
CA ALA A 406 3.25 16.55 30.61
C ALA A 406 4.35 16.01 31.53
N ALA A 407 4.49 14.69 31.65
CA ALA A 407 5.57 14.06 32.42
C ALA A 407 6.96 14.44 31.89
N SER A 408 7.12 14.50 30.57
CA SER A 408 8.38 14.92 29.93
C SER A 408 8.69 16.41 30.17
N LEU A 409 7.67 17.28 30.15
CA LEU A 409 7.83 18.70 30.48
C LEU A 409 8.22 18.89 31.95
N ILE A 410 7.65 18.11 32.86
CA ILE A 410 7.98 18.15 34.29
C ILE A 410 9.44 17.72 34.53
N ASP A 411 9.92 16.65 33.89
CA ASP A 411 11.33 16.21 33.99
C ASP A 411 12.31 17.31 33.54
N ILE A 412 11.95 18.09 32.52
CA ILE A 412 12.74 19.25 32.07
C ILE A 412 12.75 20.36 33.14
N LEU A 413 11.58 20.67 33.72
CA LEU A 413 11.43 21.73 34.74
C LEU A 413 12.15 21.37 36.05
N GLU A 414 12.14 20.09 36.43
CA GLU A 414 12.86 19.53 37.58
C GLU A 414 14.37 19.71 37.46
N LYS A 415 14.90 19.62 36.24
CA LYS A 415 16.32 19.89 35.93
C LYS A 415 16.68 21.38 35.94
N GLY A 416 15.73 22.26 36.26
CA GLY A 416 15.97 23.70 36.36
C GLY A 416 15.94 24.47 35.05
N ILE A 417 15.49 23.83 33.97
CA ILE A 417 15.38 24.45 32.64
C ILE A 417 14.06 25.22 32.56
N VAL A 418 14.11 26.45 32.06
CA VAL A 418 12.90 27.25 31.79
C VAL A 418 12.25 26.75 30.50
N ILE A 419 10.93 26.63 30.50
CA ILE A 419 10.18 26.22 29.32
C ILE A 419 9.49 27.44 28.70
N GLY A 420 9.80 27.73 27.44
CA GLY A 420 9.05 28.65 26.60
C GLY A 420 8.03 27.89 25.75
N ILE A 421 6.86 28.47 25.52
CA ILE A 421 5.83 27.93 24.64
C ILE A 421 5.41 29.03 23.67
N ALA A 422 5.74 28.87 22.40
CA ALA A 422 5.26 29.71 21.31
C ALA A 422 3.95 29.13 20.80
N THR A 423 2.89 29.94 20.73
CA THR A 423 1.59 29.46 20.24
C THR A 423 0.80 30.57 19.55
N GLY A 424 0.04 30.20 18.51
CA GLY A 424 -0.99 31.05 17.91
C GLY A 424 -2.25 31.19 18.78
N ARG A 425 -2.40 30.35 19.81
CA ARG A 425 -3.56 30.34 20.69
C ARG A 425 -3.46 31.41 21.78
N GLY A 426 -4.60 31.69 22.42
CA GLY A 426 -4.70 32.60 23.56
C GLY A 426 -4.60 31.88 24.90
N LYS A 427 -5.26 32.46 25.91
CA LYS A 427 -5.20 32.03 27.33
C LYS A 427 -5.64 30.58 27.61
N SER A 428 -6.25 29.88 26.65
CA SER A 428 -6.64 28.47 26.80
C SER A 428 -5.43 27.56 27.05
N VAL A 429 -4.31 27.82 26.36
CA VAL A 429 -3.07 27.04 26.51
C VAL A 429 -2.55 27.06 27.95
N ARG A 430 -2.58 28.23 28.59
CA ARG A 430 -2.22 28.35 30.01
C ARG A 430 -3.06 27.45 30.89
N LYS A 431 -4.39 27.46 30.71
CA LYS A 431 -5.30 26.63 31.51
C LYS A 431 -5.02 25.14 31.32
N ASP A 432 -4.71 24.73 30.09
CA ASP A 432 -4.42 23.33 29.78
C ASP A 432 -3.09 22.89 30.42
N LEU A 433 -2.06 23.71 30.33
CA LEU A 433 -0.76 23.45 30.97
C LEU A 433 -0.87 23.44 32.50
N GLN A 434 -1.60 24.39 33.09
CA GLN A 434 -1.80 24.46 34.55
C GLN A 434 -2.58 23.26 35.11
N LYS A 435 -3.44 22.62 34.30
CA LYS A 435 -4.08 21.36 34.69
C LYS A 435 -3.11 20.17 34.67
N ALA A 436 -2.12 20.20 33.79
CA ALA A 436 -1.21 19.09 33.56
C ALA A 436 0.10 19.20 34.36
N ILE A 437 0.52 20.41 34.74
CA ILE A 437 1.80 20.70 35.38
C ILE A 437 1.57 21.26 36.78
N PRO A 438 2.27 20.76 37.82
CA PRO A 438 2.17 21.27 39.19
C PRO A 438 2.49 22.77 39.33
N GLU A 439 1.78 23.44 40.23
CA GLU A 439 1.86 24.89 40.46
C GLU A 439 3.27 25.40 40.78
N GLN A 440 4.07 24.59 41.48
CA GLN A 440 5.46 24.92 41.82
C GLN A 440 6.36 25.22 40.60
N TYR A 441 5.97 24.76 39.41
CA TYR A 441 6.74 24.98 38.18
C TYR A 441 6.19 26.08 37.28
N TRP A 442 5.01 26.65 37.57
CA TRP A 442 4.38 27.63 36.67
C TRP A 442 5.23 28.87 36.41
N SER A 443 5.96 29.35 37.42
CA SER A 443 6.88 30.48 37.29
C SER A 443 8.06 30.24 36.34
N ARG A 444 8.32 28.99 35.96
CA ARG A 444 9.36 28.58 35.01
C ARG A 444 8.81 28.28 33.61
N ILE A 445 7.53 28.57 33.38
CA ILE A 445 6.89 28.44 32.07
C ILE A 445 6.58 29.83 31.55
N ILE A 446 6.99 30.11 30.32
CA ILE A 446 6.76 31.38 29.63
C ILE A 446 5.94 31.05 28.38
N ILE A 447 4.79 31.70 28.21
CA ILE A 447 3.89 31.44 27.09
C ILE A 447 3.80 32.69 26.22
N GLY A 448 4.26 32.58 24.98
CA GLY A 448 4.06 33.57 23.92
C GLY A 448 2.74 33.32 23.19
N TYR A 449 1.68 34.02 23.57
CA TYR A 449 0.36 33.94 22.96
C TYR A 449 0.29 34.65 21.61
N TYR A 450 -0.69 34.26 20.79
CA TYR A 450 -1.04 34.92 19.53
C TYR A 450 0.17 35.13 18.61
N ASN A 451 0.93 34.06 18.39
CA ASN A 451 2.21 34.07 17.66
C ASN A 451 3.25 34.95 18.35
N CYS A 452 3.35 34.80 19.68
CA CYS A 452 4.28 35.54 20.55
C CYS A 452 4.10 37.06 20.56
N SER A 453 2.92 37.58 20.20
CA SER A 453 2.63 39.02 20.30
C SER A 453 2.35 39.47 21.74
N ASP A 454 2.00 38.54 22.63
CA ASP A 454 1.78 38.77 24.06
C ASP A 454 2.47 37.66 24.87
N ILE A 455 2.99 38.00 26.05
CA ILE A 455 3.76 37.08 26.89
C ILE A 455 3.06 36.94 28.24
N GLY A 456 2.78 35.70 28.63
CA GLY A 456 2.34 35.37 29.98
C GLY A 456 3.23 34.35 30.66
N PHE A 457 2.97 34.19 31.95
CA PHE A 457 3.58 33.24 32.85
C PHE A 457 2.50 32.33 33.43
#